data_AF-A0A5Z6P7Y1-F1
#
_entry.id   AF-A0A5Z6P7Y1-F1
#
_cell.length_a   1.000
_cell.length_b   1.000
_cell.length_c   1.000
_cell.angle_alpha   90.00
_cell.angle_beta   90.00
_cell.angle_gamma   90.00
#
_symmetry.space_group_name_H-M   'P 1'
#
loop_
_entity.id
_entity.type
_entity.pdbx_description
1 polymer ?
#
loop_
_entity_poly.entity_id
_entity_poly.type
_entity_poly.pdbx_seq_one_letter_code
_entity_poly.pdbx_strand_id
1 'polypeptide(L)'
;MSHGAGEPYFLTEMSDMAVAGCHVMAKPGGAICNIDCTYCFYLEKEALYPERNKNWRMSDETLEQFIRQHIAAQSGDRIDFAWQGGEPTMMGLPFFRRVVALCEKYGDGRKITHALQTNGILVNDEWARFFAEQHFLIGLSIDGPASLHNHYRLNRAGKGTHEQVVAAMARLKAHHVDFNTLTVVGKHNVGHAADVYEFLLAAGSRFIQFIPLVERMSTDNSSVLNLVMPGESAATLAPWTVPSWQYGEFLNQIFDIWVRRDVDRVYVQMFDVALAAWTAQQPVLCVHSETCGHAFALESNGDLYNCDHFVYPEHLLGNIHQHSIKTLNNSERAIAFGEAKRETLTADCRRCDYRFACHGGCPKHRFAVSPSGHPAHNYLCAGYKHFFQHVTPYMNAWRELLAQGYPMASIMRWLAQDARKDTGAVSRNHLCPCGSGKKYKKCCGKA
;
A
#
# COMPACT_ATOMS: atom_id res chain seq x y z
N MET A 1 58.12 -11.02 -32.55
CA MET A 1 58.89 -10.83 -31.30
C MET A 1 58.33 -9.63 -30.57
N SER A 2 58.18 -9.78 -29.25
CA SER A 2 57.97 -8.78 -28.19
C SER A 2 56.76 -7.83 -28.24
N HIS A 3 55.87 -8.12 -27.27
CA HIS A 3 54.84 -7.33 -26.62
C HIS A 3 55.24 -5.89 -26.22
N GLY A 4 54.23 -5.00 -26.22
CA GLY A 4 54.20 -3.76 -25.45
C GLY A 4 52.74 -3.42 -25.11
N ALA A 5 52.43 -3.37 -23.81
CA ALA A 5 51.10 -3.25 -23.24
C ALA A 5 50.50 -1.84 -23.41
N GLY A 6 49.18 -1.78 -23.62
CA GLY A 6 48.36 -0.58 -23.47
C GLY A 6 47.00 -1.00 -22.92
N GLU A 7 46.76 -0.73 -21.64
CA GLU A 7 45.47 -0.97 -20.97
C GLU A 7 44.35 -0.14 -21.61
N PRO A 8 43.12 -0.68 -21.74
CA PRO A 8 41.98 0.13 -22.13
C PRO A 8 41.46 0.94 -20.94
N TYR A 9 41.56 2.26 -21.05
CA TYR A 9 40.77 3.24 -20.30
C TYR A 9 39.27 2.94 -20.44
N PHE A 10 38.65 2.23 -19.50
CA PHE A 10 37.18 2.20 -19.33
C PHE A 10 36.78 1.71 -17.94
N LEU A 11 37.19 2.39 -16.87
CA LEU A 11 36.57 2.24 -15.55
C LEU A 11 36.74 3.51 -14.72
N THR A 12 35.91 4.52 -14.97
CA THR A 12 35.55 5.53 -13.97
C THR A 12 34.29 6.25 -14.42
N GLU A 13 33.44 6.60 -13.45
CA GLU A 13 32.18 7.37 -13.56
C GLU A 13 30.89 6.56 -13.80
N MET A 14 30.60 5.63 -12.87
CA MET A 14 29.23 5.59 -12.32
C MET A 14 29.20 6.59 -11.17
N SER A 15 28.98 7.87 -11.50
CA SER A 15 28.93 8.98 -10.55
C SER A 15 27.81 8.81 -9.53
N ASP A 16 28.14 9.06 -8.26
CA ASP A 16 27.25 9.35 -7.14
C ASP A 16 26.09 10.29 -7.52
N MET A 17 24.94 9.74 -7.92
CA MET A 17 23.70 10.51 -7.92
C MET A 17 23.05 10.38 -6.55
N ALA A 18 23.24 11.40 -5.71
CA ALA A 18 22.53 11.52 -4.44
C ALA A 18 21.02 11.36 -4.66
N VAL A 19 20.36 10.54 -3.82
CA VAL A 19 18.92 10.33 -3.87
C VAL A 19 18.22 11.64 -3.53
N ALA A 20 17.50 12.19 -4.50
CA ALA A 20 16.76 13.43 -4.37
C ALA A 20 15.37 13.16 -3.78
N GLY A 21 15.10 13.72 -2.60
CA GLY A 21 13.85 13.53 -1.89
C GLY A 21 13.73 12.18 -1.19
N CYS A 22 12.80 12.12 -0.24
CA CYS A 22 12.41 10.89 0.46
C CYS A 22 11.01 11.05 1.04
N HIS A 23 10.30 9.94 1.22
CA HIS A 23 9.04 9.93 1.95
C HIS A 23 9.31 9.56 3.42
N VAL A 24 8.68 10.27 4.35
CA VAL A 24 8.78 9.97 5.79
C VAL A 24 7.38 9.82 6.37
N MET A 25 7.10 8.64 6.91
CA MET A 25 5.90 8.34 7.69
C MET A 25 6.20 8.64 9.16
N ALA A 26 5.76 9.80 9.63
CA ALA A 26 5.97 10.23 11.00
C ALA A 26 4.93 9.61 11.95
N LYS A 27 5.42 9.16 13.10
CA LYS A 27 4.63 8.47 14.13
C LYS A 27 4.63 9.24 15.43
N PRO A 28 3.86 10.35 15.51
CA PRO A 28 3.98 11.32 16.59
C PRO A 28 3.55 10.78 17.96
N GLY A 29 2.74 9.72 18.00
CA GLY A 29 2.41 8.99 19.24
C GLY A 29 3.17 7.68 19.43
N GLY A 30 4.11 7.36 18.53
CA GLY A 30 4.72 6.03 18.45
C GLY A 30 3.66 4.94 18.26
N ALA A 31 3.81 3.82 18.95
CA ALA A 31 2.88 2.69 18.90
C ALA A 31 1.55 2.89 19.66
N ILE A 32 1.35 4.01 20.39
CA ILE A 32 0.19 4.18 21.26
C ILE A 32 -1.12 4.38 20.46
N CYS A 33 -2.10 3.53 20.72
CA CYS A 33 -3.42 3.54 20.08
C CYS A 33 -4.57 3.38 21.07
N ASN A 34 -5.72 3.99 20.77
CA ASN A 34 -6.97 3.86 21.53
C ASN A 34 -7.75 2.57 21.22
N ILE A 35 -7.32 1.80 20.22
CA ILE A 35 -7.86 0.49 19.88
C ILE A 35 -6.77 -0.57 19.90
N ASP A 36 -7.18 -1.83 19.93
CA ASP A 36 -6.30 -2.98 20.06
C ASP A 36 -6.66 -3.99 18.97
N CYS A 37 -6.32 -3.64 17.72
CA CYS A 37 -6.67 -4.53 16.60
C CYS A 37 -5.86 -5.82 16.69
N THR A 38 -6.53 -6.97 16.63
CA THR A 38 -5.89 -8.29 16.84
C THR A 38 -4.71 -8.56 15.92
N TYR A 39 -4.76 -8.07 14.67
CA TYR A 39 -3.70 -8.29 13.69
C TYR A 39 -2.66 -7.17 13.63
N CYS A 40 -2.76 -6.13 14.47
CA CYS A 40 -1.92 -4.94 14.32
C CYS A 40 -0.46 -5.28 14.54
N PHE A 41 0.35 -5.13 13.48
CA PHE A 41 1.79 -5.38 13.58
C PHE A 41 2.56 -4.29 14.34
N TYR A 42 1.90 -3.17 14.63
CA TYR A 42 2.59 -1.97 15.09
C TYR A 42 2.44 -1.68 16.59
N LEU A 43 1.36 -2.12 17.25
CA LEU A 43 1.16 -1.85 18.70
C LEU A 43 2.23 -2.51 19.57
N GLU A 44 2.64 -3.74 19.23
CA GLU A 44 3.69 -4.45 19.97
C GLU A 44 5.05 -3.74 19.93
N LYS A 45 5.25 -2.78 19.01
CA LYS A 45 6.48 -1.95 18.97
C LYS A 45 6.60 -1.02 20.18
N GLU A 46 5.55 -0.84 20.98
CA GLU A 46 5.63 -0.22 22.30
C GLU A 46 6.71 -0.90 23.17
N ALA A 47 6.86 -2.23 23.07
CA ALA A 47 7.86 -2.98 23.82
C ALA A 47 9.31 -2.65 23.44
N LEU A 48 9.55 -2.02 22.28
CA LEU A 48 10.87 -1.55 21.86
C LEU A 48 11.25 -0.20 22.47
N TYR A 49 10.29 0.51 23.07
CA TYR A 49 10.46 1.84 23.67
C TYR A 49 9.88 1.93 25.09
N PRO A 50 10.25 1.03 26.02
CA PRO A 50 9.65 0.94 27.34
C PRO A 50 9.79 2.23 28.17
N GLU A 51 10.86 2.99 27.95
CA GLU A 51 11.11 4.29 28.57
C GLU A 51 10.08 5.35 28.17
N ARG A 52 9.36 5.13 27.07
CA ARG A 52 8.39 6.08 26.50
C ARG A 52 6.95 5.79 26.88
N ASN A 53 6.65 4.71 27.60
CA ASN A 53 5.27 4.40 28.02
C ASN A 53 4.61 5.54 28.81
N LYS A 54 5.40 6.34 29.53
CA LYS A 54 4.93 7.53 30.29
C LYS A 54 5.00 8.83 29.49
N ASN A 55 5.81 8.90 28.43
CA ASN A 55 6.03 10.08 27.61
C ASN A 55 6.10 9.72 26.11
N TRP A 56 5.01 9.13 25.63
CA TRP A 56 4.89 8.55 24.29
C TRP A 56 4.70 9.60 23.19
N ARG A 57 4.42 10.84 23.57
CA ARG A 57 4.19 11.96 22.65
C ARG A 57 5.52 12.45 22.08
N MET A 58 5.52 12.78 20.79
CA MET A 58 6.59 13.53 20.15
C MET A 58 6.70 14.91 20.80
N SER A 59 7.90 15.31 21.18
CA SER A 59 8.17 16.64 21.75
C SER A 59 8.11 17.72 20.68
N ASP A 60 7.89 18.97 21.09
CA ASP A 60 7.92 20.13 20.19
C ASP A 60 9.28 20.29 19.51
N GLU A 61 10.36 19.98 20.23
CA GLU A 61 11.73 19.99 19.69
C GLU A 61 11.88 18.96 18.56
N THR A 62 11.49 17.71 18.79
CA THR A 62 11.55 16.66 17.76
C THR A 62 10.65 16.99 16.57
N LEU A 63 9.46 17.54 16.81
CA LEU A 63 8.54 17.96 15.74
C LEU A 63 9.15 19.06 14.87
N GLU A 64 9.71 20.10 15.49
CA GLU A 64 10.33 21.22 14.76
C GLU A 64 11.58 20.76 13.99
N GLN A 65 12.40 19.87 14.58
CA GLN A 65 13.53 19.25 13.88
C GLN A 65 13.05 18.44 12.68
N PHE A 66 12.05 17.59 12.85
CA PHE A 66 11.49 16.77 11.78
C PHE A 66 11.00 17.63 10.62
N ILE A 67 10.13 18.61 10.89
CA ILE A 67 9.55 19.45 9.83
C ILE A 67 10.64 20.17 9.05
N ARG A 68 11.58 20.81 9.75
CA ARG A 68 12.70 21.54 9.12
C ARG A 68 13.55 20.61 8.25
N GLN A 69 13.91 19.43 8.77
CA GLN A 69 14.79 18.50 8.05
C GLN A 69 14.09 17.80 6.88
N HIS A 70 12.82 17.43 7.03
CA HIS A 70 12.03 16.80 5.96
C HIS A 70 11.90 17.75 4.78
N ILE A 71 11.57 19.01 5.05
CA ILE A 71 11.47 20.07 4.06
C ILE A 71 12.82 20.31 3.35
N ALA A 72 13.92 20.29 4.09
CA ALA A 72 15.27 20.44 3.53
C ALA A 72 15.76 19.21 2.73
N ALA A 73 15.17 18.03 2.98
CA ALA A 73 15.50 16.79 2.25
C ALA A 73 14.79 16.69 0.89
N GLN A 74 13.73 17.46 0.65
CA GLN A 74 13.00 17.47 -0.62
C GLN A 74 13.62 18.42 -1.64
N SER A 75 13.62 18.01 -2.91
CA SER A 75 14.05 18.81 -4.06
C SER A 75 12.90 19.43 -4.86
N GLY A 76 11.66 18.98 -4.66
CA GLY A 76 10.49 19.44 -5.42
C GLY A 76 9.75 20.61 -4.77
N ASP A 77 8.94 21.29 -5.58
CA ASP A 77 8.06 22.39 -5.15
C ASP A 77 6.87 21.92 -4.30
N ARG A 78 6.62 20.61 -4.28
CA ARG A 78 5.61 19.95 -3.45
C ARG A 78 6.28 19.08 -2.40
N ILE A 79 5.84 19.20 -1.15
CA ILE A 79 6.33 18.43 0.00
C ILE A 79 5.15 17.74 0.67
N ASP A 80 5.13 16.41 0.60
CA ASP A 80 4.13 15.59 1.24
C ASP A 80 4.60 15.16 2.64
N PHE A 81 3.75 15.40 3.64
CA PHE A 81 3.91 14.87 4.99
C PHE A 81 2.90 13.76 5.25
N ALA A 82 3.37 12.59 5.67
CA ALA A 82 2.53 11.46 6.04
C ALA A 82 2.56 11.22 7.56
N TRP A 83 1.37 11.14 8.17
CA TRP A 83 1.17 10.94 9.61
C TRP A 83 0.49 9.60 9.85
N GLN A 84 1.17 8.72 10.59
CA GLN A 84 0.71 7.39 10.97
C GLN A 84 1.15 7.08 12.41
N GLY A 85 1.20 5.80 12.78
CA GLY A 85 1.68 5.32 14.07
C GLY A 85 0.61 5.36 15.14
N GLY A 86 0.49 4.24 15.85
CA GLY A 86 -0.54 4.01 16.85
C GLY A 86 -1.88 4.53 16.34
N GLU A 87 -2.42 5.55 17.00
CA GLU A 87 -3.44 6.41 16.44
C GLU A 87 -3.00 7.89 16.45
N PRO A 88 -2.75 8.54 15.30
CA PRO A 88 -2.25 9.92 15.25
C PRO A 88 -3.21 10.93 15.87
N THR A 89 -4.53 10.73 15.76
CA THR A 89 -5.51 11.66 16.34
C THR A 89 -5.46 11.72 17.88
N MET A 90 -4.80 10.76 18.54
CA MET A 90 -4.46 10.84 19.98
C MET A 90 -3.52 12.01 20.31
N MET A 91 -2.81 12.56 19.32
CA MET A 91 -2.01 13.76 19.51
C MET A 91 -2.86 15.02 19.69
N GLY A 92 -4.13 14.99 19.27
CA GLY A 92 -5.06 16.11 19.40
C GLY A 92 -4.81 17.23 18.39
N LEU A 93 -5.84 18.06 18.17
CA LEU A 93 -5.78 19.21 17.28
C LEU A 93 -4.66 20.21 17.59
N PRO A 94 -4.31 20.52 18.86
CA PRO A 94 -3.21 21.44 19.15
C PRO A 94 -1.88 21.02 18.51
N PHE A 95 -1.58 19.71 18.48
CA PHE A 95 -0.39 19.18 17.83
C PHE A 95 -0.41 19.43 16.32
N PHE A 96 -1.51 19.14 15.63
CA PHE A 96 -1.59 19.33 14.18
C PHE A 96 -1.69 20.81 13.77
N ARG A 97 -2.25 21.69 14.61
CA ARG A 97 -2.13 23.14 14.40
C ARG A 97 -0.68 23.60 14.48
N ARG A 98 0.10 23.03 15.40
CA ARG A 98 1.55 23.30 15.48
C ARG A 98 2.30 22.76 14.27
N VAL A 99 1.94 21.57 13.76
CA VAL A 99 2.46 21.01 12.50
C VAL A 99 2.29 22.01 11.36
N VAL A 100 1.07 22.51 11.15
CA VAL A 100 0.77 23.48 10.08
C VAL A 100 1.61 24.74 10.25
N ALA A 101 1.62 25.33 11.45
CA ALA A 101 2.39 26.55 11.72
C ALA A 101 3.91 26.40 11.47
N LEU A 102 4.47 25.23 11.80
CA LEU A 102 5.87 24.93 11.53
C LEU A 102 6.12 24.69 10.02
N CYS A 103 5.19 24.04 9.33
CA CYS A 103 5.25 23.86 7.88
C CYS A 103 5.19 25.20 7.15
N GLU A 104 4.31 26.12 7.56
CA GLU A 104 4.27 27.50 7.02
C GLU A 104 5.58 28.26 7.30
N LYS A 105 6.11 28.14 8.51
CA LYS A 105 7.38 28.80 8.91
C LYS A 105 8.57 28.34 8.06
N TYR A 106 8.66 27.05 7.75
CA TYR A 106 9.84 26.46 7.08
C TYR A 106 9.64 26.14 5.60
N GLY A 107 8.40 26.17 5.11
CA GLY A 107 8.05 25.73 3.75
C GLY A 107 8.65 26.57 2.64
N ASP A 108 8.97 27.84 2.92
CA ASP A 108 9.59 28.77 1.97
C ASP A 108 8.79 28.90 0.66
N GLY A 109 7.47 29.05 0.79
CA GLY A 109 6.55 29.20 -0.33
C GLY A 109 6.24 27.92 -1.13
N ARG A 110 6.88 26.78 -0.80
CA ARG A 110 6.58 25.49 -1.42
C ARG A 110 5.20 24.96 -1.01
N LYS A 111 4.58 24.19 -1.90
CA LYS A 111 3.27 23.57 -1.66
C LYS A 111 3.43 22.42 -0.67
N ILE A 112 2.85 22.57 0.51
CA ILE A 112 2.83 21.52 1.53
C ILE A 112 1.49 20.79 1.50
N THR A 113 1.53 19.48 1.58
CA THR A 113 0.36 18.60 1.60
C THR A 113 0.49 17.61 2.73
N HIS A 114 -0.64 17.29 3.38
CA HIS A 114 -0.67 16.38 4.51
C HIS A 114 -1.56 15.18 4.20
N ALA A 115 -1.07 13.99 4.51
CA ALA A 115 -1.86 12.76 4.53
C ALA A 115 -1.84 12.17 5.95
N LEU A 116 -3.00 11.87 6.53
CA LEU A 116 -3.13 11.32 7.87
C LEU A 116 -3.90 10.01 7.82
N GLN A 117 -3.33 8.92 8.33
CA GLN A 117 -4.03 7.66 8.49
C GLN A 117 -4.58 7.52 9.90
N THR A 118 -5.85 7.14 10.03
CA THR A 118 -6.55 7.05 11.31
C THR A 118 -7.52 5.89 11.32
N ASN A 119 -7.77 5.35 12.51
CA ASN A 119 -8.89 4.45 12.78
C ASN A 119 -10.25 5.15 12.77
N GLY A 120 -10.28 6.50 12.74
CA GLY A 120 -11.49 7.30 12.59
C GLY A 120 -12.28 7.55 13.88
N ILE A 121 -12.02 6.84 14.98
CA ILE A 121 -12.88 6.86 16.17
C ILE A 121 -12.94 8.24 16.82
N LEU A 122 -11.85 9.00 16.77
CA LEU A 122 -11.78 10.35 17.35
C LEU A 122 -12.21 11.45 16.37
N VAL A 123 -12.54 11.12 15.12
CA VAL A 123 -12.91 12.10 14.10
C VAL A 123 -14.33 12.62 14.38
N ASN A 124 -14.39 13.79 15.00
CA ASN A 124 -15.61 14.58 15.23
C ASN A 124 -15.66 15.77 14.24
N ASP A 125 -16.64 16.66 14.39
CA ASP A 125 -16.80 17.83 13.52
C ASP A 125 -15.63 18.84 13.61
N GLU A 126 -14.97 18.94 14.76
CA GLU A 126 -13.79 19.82 14.90
C GLU A 126 -12.60 19.28 14.10
N TRP A 127 -12.37 17.98 14.15
CA TRP A 127 -11.38 17.31 13.31
C TRP A 127 -11.70 17.43 11.83
N ALA A 128 -12.94 17.12 11.45
CA ALA A 128 -13.37 17.18 10.05
C ALA A 128 -13.23 18.62 9.49
N ARG A 129 -13.60 19.64 10.26
CA ARG A 129 -13.39 21.04 9.88
C ARG A 129 -11.91 21.39 9.73
N PHE A 130 -11.07 20.99 10.68
CA PHE A 130 -9.63 21.22 10.59
C PHE A 130 -9.03 20.54 9.34
N PHE A 131 -9.41 19.30 9.05
CA PHE A 131 -8.94 18.60 7.85
C PHE A 131 -9.38 19.29 6.57
N ALA A 132 -10.60 19.81 6.51
CA ALA A 132 -11.11 20.56 5.36
C ALA A 132 -10.34 21.88 5.17
N GLU A 133 -10.22 22.67 6.25
CA GLU A 133 -9.52 23.97 6.25
C GLU A 133 -8.05 23.84 5.84
N GLN A 134 -7.40 22.75 6.23
CA GLN A 134 -5.97 22.50 5.99
C GLN A 134 -5.71 21.54 4.84
N HIS A 135 -6.76 21.14 4.09
CA HIS A 135 -6.68 20.24 2.95
C HIS A 135 -5.90 18.93 3.23
N PHE A 136 -6.15 18.31 4.38
CA PHE A 136 -5.59 17.00 4.71
C PHE A 136 -6.28 15.91 3.90
N LEU A 137 -5.50 15.02 3.30
CA LEU A 137 -5.99 13.75 2.77
C LEU A 137 -6.10 12.74 3.92
N ILE A 138 -7.28 12.18 4.14
CA ILE A 138 -7.50 11.24 5.26
C ILE A 138 -7.52 9.80 4.77
N GLY A 139 -6.68 8.94 5.34
CA GLY A 139 -6.75 7.49 5.18
C GLY A 139 -7.55 6.86 6.32
N LEU A 140 -8.79 6.44 6.05
CA LEU A 140 -9.62 5.77 7.04
C LEU A 140 -9.47 4.26 6.98
N SER A 141 -9.15 3.68 8.14
CA SER A 141 -9.06 2.24 8.30
C SER A 141 -10.43 1.58 8.47
N ILE A 142 -10.86 0.77 7.50
CA ILE A 142 -12.17 0.08 7.51
C ILE A 142 -12.08 -1.23 6.69
N ASP A 143 -12.36 -2.37 7.32
CA ASP A 143 -12.15 -3.68 6.67
C ASP A 143 -13.39 -4.28 5.96
N GLY A 144 -14.44 -3.48 5.77
CA GLY A 144 -15.70 -3.88 5.16
C GLY A 144 -16.89 -3.80 6.13
N PRO A 145 -17.98 -4.55 5.87
CA PRO A 145 -19.15 -4.62 6.73
C PRO A 145 -18.84 -4.92 8.20
N ALA A 146 -19.75 -4.55 9.09
CA ALA A 146 -19.57 -4.64 10.55
C ALA A 146 -19.09 -6.03 11.03
N SER A 147 -19.61 -7.12 10.48
CA SER A 147 -19.21 -8.48 10.84
C SER A 147 -17.74 -8.79 10.53
N LEU A 148 -17.21 -8.24 9.45
CA LEU A 148 -15.81 -8.41 9.03
C LEU A 148 -14.90 -7.43 9.79
N HIS A 149 -15.28 -6.15 9.85
CA HIS A 149 -14.51 -5.11 10.53
C HIS A 149 -14.34 -5.42 12.03
N ASN A 150 -15.45 -5.70 12.73
CA ASN A 150 -15.44 -5.92 14.17
C ASN A 150 -14.81 -7.26 14.55
N HIS A 151 -14.45 -8.13 13.60
CA HIS A 151 -13.77 -9.38 13.90
C HIS A 151 -12.38 -9.14 14.52
N TYR A 152 -11.66 -8.13 14.03
CA TYR A 152 -10.31 -7.82 14.49
C TYR A 152 -10.09 -6.37 14.90
N ARG A 153 -10.92 -5.41 14.48
CA ARG A 153 -10.81 -4.02 14.92
C ARG A 153 -11.67 -3.79 16.15
N LEU A 154 -11.06 -4.05 17.30
CA LEU A 154 -11.68 -3.94 18.61
C LEU A 154 -11.07 -2.79 19.39
N ASN A 155 -11.87 -2.08 20.17
CA ASN A 155 -11.33 -1.16 21.16
C ASN A 155 -10.67 -1.92 22.32
N ARG A 156 -9.98 -1.20 23.22
CA ARG A 156 -9.32 -1.81 24.39
C ARG A 156 -10.28 -2.51 25.38
N ALA A 157 -11.59 -2.35 25.22
CA ALA A 157 -12.62 -3.07 25.98
C ALA A 157 -13.22 -4.28 25.21
N GLY A 158 -12.62 -4.66 24.08
CA GLY A 158 -13.05 -5.80 23.27
C GLY A 158 -14.32 -5.56 22.44
N LYS A 159 -14.77 -4.31 22.27
CA LYS A 159 -15.96 -3.98 21.47
C LYS A 159 -15.57 -3.53 20.07
N GLY A 160 -16.37 -3.93 19.08
CA GLY A 160 -16.20 -3.52 17.68
C GLY A 160 -16.27 -2.01 17.48
N THR A 161 -15.55 -1.51 16.46
CA THR A 161 -15.36 -0.08 16.19
C THR A 161 -16.05 0.42 14.92
N HIS A 162 -16.71 -0.46 14.17
CA HIS A 162 -17.26 -0.16 12.85
C HIS A 162 -18.20 1.05 12.82
N GLU A 163 -19.12 1.15 13.79
CA GLU A 163 -20.11 2.24 13.84
C GLU A 163 -19.43 3.61 13.95
N GLN A 164 -18.40 3.72 14.79
CA GLN A 164 -17.63 4.94 14.96
C GLN A 164 -16.90 5.33 13.67
N VAL A 165 -16.33 4.35 12.94
CA VAL A 165 -15.65 4.61 11.67
C VAL A 165 -16.63 5.06 10.58
N VAL A 166 -17.81 4.44 10.49
CA VAL A 166 -18.86 4.88 9.55
C VAL A 166 -19.35 6.29 9.88
N ALA A 167 -19.50 6.62 11.16
CA ALA A 167 -19.82 7.99 11.57
C ALA A 167 -18.71 8.99 11.20
N ALA A 168 -17.44 8.60 11.33
CA ALA A 168 -16.31 9.42 10.87
C ALA A 168 -16.34 9.66 9.37
N MET A 169 -16.60 8.62 8.55
CA MET A 169 -16.79 8.75 7.10
C MET A 169 -17.90 9.75 6.76
N ALA A 170 -19.04 9.67 7.45
CA ALA A 170 -20.16 10.59 7.24
C ALA A 170 -19.77 12.05 7.56
N ARG A 171 -19.04 12.28 8.65
CA ARG A 171 -18.53 13.61 9.02
C ARG A 171 -17.55 14.15 7.98
N LEU A 172 -16.56 13.35 7.56
CA LEU A 172 -15.60 13.77 6.55
C LEU A 172 -16.29 14.21 5.25
N LYS A 173 -17.31 13.45 4.80
CA LYS A 173 -18.13 13.85 3.65
C LYS A 173 -18.90 15.16 3.88
N ALA A 174 -19.52 15.31 5.05
CA ALA A 174 -20.32 16.49 5.37
C ALA A 174 -19.48 17.78 5.37
N HIS A 175 -18.18 17.67 5.68
CA HIS A 175 -17.22 18.78 5.62
C HIS A 175 -16.38 18.81 4.33
N HIS A 176 -16.73 18.00 3.32
CA HIS A 176 -16.02 17.92 2.04
C HIS A 176 -14.51 17.61 2.16
N VAL A 177 -14.14 16.75 3.11
CA VAL A 177 -12.77 16.28 3.27
C VAL A 177 -12.51 15.12 2.31
N ASP A 178 -11.41 15.18 1.57
CA ASP A 178 -10.95 14.07 0.74
C ASP A 178 -10.44 12.92 1.60
N PHE A 179 -10.96 11.72 1.35
CA PHE A 179 -10.52 10.53 2.08
C PHE A 179 -10.42 9.27 1.20
N ASN A 180 -9.49 8.41 1.62
CA ASN A 180 -9.28 7.06 1.13
C ASN A 180 -9.76 6.06 2.17
N THR A 181 -10.13 4.86 1.74
CA THR A 181 -10.36 3.72 2.65
C THR A 181 -9.24 2.71 2.53
N LEU A 182 -8.71 2.28 3.68
CA LEU A 182 -7.68 1.27 3.81
C LEU A 182 -8.31 0.03 4.44
N THR A 183 -8.38 -1.05 3.67
CA THR A 183 -8.96 -2.33 4.06
C THR A 183 -7.86 -3.37 4.19
N VAL A 184 -7.68 -3.91 5.40
CA VAL A 184 -6.76 -5.02 5.63
C VAL A 184 -7.44 -6.30 5.19
N VAL A 185 -6.86 -6.99 4.21
CA VAL A 185 -7.40 -8.24 3.65
C VAL A 185 -6.68 -9.41 4.30
N GLY A 186 -7.39 -10.14 5.15
CA GLY A 186 -6.92 -11.32 5.87
C GLY A 186 -7.79 -12.55 5.60
N LYS A 187 -7.50 -13.66 6.28
CA LYS A 187 -8.26 -14.91 6.15
C LYS A 187 -9.77 -14.74 6.39
N HIS A 188 -10.14 -13.82 7.28
CA HIS A 188 -11.52 -13.56 7.69
C HIS A 188 -12.39 -12.85 6.64
N ASN A 189 -11.82 -12.04 5.74
CA ASN A 189 -12.58 -11.23 4.78
C ASN A 189 -12.22 -11.47 3.31
N VAL A 190 -11.16 -12.23 3.00
CA VAL A 190 -10.73 -12.50 1.61
C VAL A 190 -11.79 -13.24 0.76
N GLY A 191 -12.71 -13.98 1.39
CA GLY A 191 -13.83 -14.63 0.69
C GLY A 191 -15.00 -13.70 0.36
N HIS A 192 -14.93 -12.42 0.72
CA HIS A 192 -16.05 -11.47 0.68
C HIS A 192 -15.76 -10.25 -0.22
N ALA A 193 -15.04 -10.45 -1.32
CA ALA A 193 -14.59 -9.36 -2.20
C ALA A 193 -15.71 -8.40 -2.64
N ALA A 194 -16.81 -8.95 -3.18
CA ALA A 194 -17.94 -8.14 -3.62
C ALA A 194 -18.62 -7.39 -2.46
N ASP A 195 -18.88 -8.06 -1.34
CA ASP A 195 -19.52 -7.45 -0.17
C ASP A 195 -18.68 -6.30 0.40
N VAL A 196 -17.36 -6.50 0.50
CA VAL A 196 -16.42 -5.46 0.94
C VAL A 196 -16.44 -4.29 -0.04
N TYR A 197 -16.32 -4.55 -1.34
CA TYR A 197 -16.29 -3.48 -2.34
C TYR A 197 -17.57 -2.66 -2.37
N GLU A 198 -18.73 -3.31 -2.44
CA GLU A 198 -20.04 -2.64 -2.45
C GLU A 198 -20.28 -1.84 -1.17
N PHE A 199 -19.90 -2.39 -0.02
CA PHE A 199 -19.97 -1.67 1.25
C PHE A 199 -19.14 -0.38 1.21
N LEU A 200 -17.88 -0.45 0.74
CA LEU A 200 -17.01 0.73 0.67
C LEU A 200 -17.60 1.81 -0.25
N LEU A 201 -18.17 1.41 -1.39
CA LEU A 201 -18.83 2.34 -2.31
C LEU A 201 -20.08 2.98 -1.72
N ALA A 202 -20.92 2.20 -1.03
CA ALA A 202 -22.10 2.67 -0.32
C ALA A 202 -21.74 3.60 0.84
N ALA A 203 -20.67 3.28 1.56
CA ALA A 203 -20.03 4.14 2.54
C ALA A 203 -19.33 5.36 1.90
N GLY A 204 -19.37 5.49 0.57
CA GLY A 204 -18.94 6.63 -0.24
C GLY A 204 -17.44 6.78 -0.42
N SER A 205 -16.68 5.70 -0.22
CA SER A 205 -15.30 5.65 -0.66
C SER A 205 -15.21 5.72 -2.18
N ARG A 206 -14.23 6.47 -2.68
CA ARG A 206 -13.87 6.52 -4.10
C ARG A 206 -12.39 6.23 -4.35
N PHE A 207 -11.58 6.18 -3.30
CA PHE A 207 -10.16 5.84 -3.35
C PHE A 207 -9.91 4.72 -2.36
N ILE A 208 -9.61 3.52 -2.87
CA ILE A 208 -9.63 2.28 -2.09
C ILE A 208 -8.26 1.61 -2.15
N GLN A 209 -7.77 1.21 -0.97
CA GLN A 209 -6.53 0.46 -0.80
C GLN A 209 -6.85 -0.87 -0.12
N PHE A 210 -6.45 -1.96 -0.76
CA PHE A 210 -6.51 -3.31 -0.18
C PHE A 210 -5.11 -3.72 0.23
N ILE A 211 -4.91 -3.96 1.52
CA ILE A 211 -3.61 -4.23 2.13
C ILE A 211 -3.57 -5.70 2.53
N PRO A 212 -2.74 -6.54 1.91
CA PRO A 212 -2.69 -7.96 2.24
C PRO A 212 -2.09 -8.15 3.63
N LEU A 213 -2.84 -8.81 4.50
CA LEU A 213 -2.40 -9.14 5.85
C LEU A 213 -1.50 -10.38 5.82
N VAL A 214 -0.20 -10.17 5.94
CA VAL A 214 0.79 -11.25 5.95
C VAL A 214 1.72 -11.04 7.13
N GLU A 215 1.54 -11.84 8.17
CA GLU A 215 2.36 -11.80 9.37
C GLU A 215 2.82 -13.21 9.78
N ARG A 216 3.93 -13.23 10.50
CA ARG A 216 4.50 -14.45 11.05
C ARG A 216 4.73 -14.27 12.54
N MET A 217 4.35 -15.27 13.32
CA MET A 217 4.51 -15.29 14.77
C MET A 217 5.77 -16.06 15.15
N SER A 218 6.46 -15.57 16.18
CA SER A 218 7.63 -16.22 16.77
C SER A 218 7.25 -17.61 17.30
N THR A 219 8.11 -18.59 17.06
CA THR A 219 8.04 -19.89 17.77
C THR A 219 8.89 -19.90 19.04
N ASP A 220 9.63 -18.83 19.29
CA ASP A 220 10.46 -18.65 20.48
C ASP A 220 9.71 -17.81 21.53
N ASN A 221 9.49 -18.40 22.69
CA ASN A 221 8.83 -17.77 23.84
C ASN A 221 9.71 -16.73 24.56
N SER A 222 10.98 -16.60 24.20
CA SER A 222 11.90 -15.60 24.76
C SER A 222 11.85 -14.25 24.02
N SER A 223 11.19 -14.20 22.86
CA SER A 223 11.06 -12.96 22.09
C SER A 223 10.21 -11.92 22.83
N VAL A 224 10.68 -10.68 22.83
CA VAL A 224 9.93 -9.51 23.35
C VAL A 224 8.71 -9.20 22.47
N LEU A 225 8.79 -9.53 21.18
CA LEU A 225 7.73 -9.29 20.20
C LEU A 225 7.08 -10.61 19.79
N ASN A 226 5.77 -10.59 19.53
CA ASN A 226 5.05 -11.77 19.06
C ASN A 226 5.27 -11.98 17.56
N LEU A 227 5.38 -10.91 16.78
CA LEU A 227 5.67 -10.99 15.35
C LEU A 227 7.17 -10.95 15.06
N VAL A 228 7.61 -11.85 14.19
CA VAL A 228 9.03 -11.94 13.81
C VAL A 228 9.42 -10.85 12.83
N MET A 229 10.70 -10.51 12.85
CA MET A 229 11.27 -9.63 11.83
C MET A 229 11.26 -10.31 10.44
N PRO A 230 11.16 -9.54 9.35
CA PRO A 230 11.41 -10.08 8.03
C PRO A 230 12.79 -10.78 7.94
N GLY A 231 12.82 -11.97 7.35
CA GLY A 231 14.05 -12.76 7.20
C GLY A 231 14.29 -13.80 8.31
N GLU A 232 13.62 -13.68 9.46
CA GLU A 232 13.74 -14.66 10.54
C GLU A 232 13.12 -16.02 10.16
N SER A 233 13.82 -17.12 10.43
CA SER A 233 13.40 -18.47 10.02
C SER A 233 12.54 -19.21 11.05
N ALA A 234 12.69 -18.91 12.33
CA ALA A 234 11.98 -19.56 13.43
C ALA A 234 10.58 -18.93 13.63
N ALA A 235 9.68 -19.18 12.67
CA ALA A 235 8.37 -18.53 12.67
C ALA A 235 7.28 -19.41 12.04
N THR A 236 6.04 -19.16 12.45
CA THR A 236 4.83 -19.73 11.83
C THR A 236 3.95 -18.64 11.25
N LEU A 237 3.13 -18.95 10.25
CA LEU A 237 2.16 -17.98 9.73
C LEU A 237 1.15 -17.63 10.81
N ALA A 238 0.90 -16.33 11.00
CA ALA A 238 -0.16 -15.87 11.90
C ALA A 238 -1.53 -16.34 11.39
N PRO A 239 -2.49 -16.68 12.27
CA PRO A 239 -3.75 -17.31 11.87
C PRO A 239 -4.66 -16.42 11.00
N TRP A 240 -4.47 -15.10 11.08
CA TRP A 240 -5.19 -14.10 10.27
C TRP A 240 -4.58 -13.86 8.89
N THR A 241 -3.39 -14.42 8.61
CA THR A 241 -2.69 -14.22 7.33
C THR A 241 -3.56 -14.63 6.15
N VAL A 242 -3.62 -13.76 5.14
CA VAL A 242 -4.38 -14.03 3.91
C VAL A 242 -3.73 -15.16 3.10
N PRO A 243 -4.49 -16.18 2.68
CA PRO A 243 -3.97 -17.18 1.75
C PRO A 243 -3.59 -16.54 0.41
N SER A 244 -2.34 -16.74 -0.02
CA SER A 244 -1.75 -16.12 -1.22
C SER A 244 -2.66 -16.15 -2.45
N TRP A 245 -3.11 -17.32 -2.88
CA TRP A 245 -3.96 -17.45 -4.08
C TRP A 245 -5.31 -16.74 -3.91
N GLN A 246 -5.93 -16.85 -2.73
CA GLN A 246 -7.21 -16.19 -2.45
C GLN A 246 -7.10 -14.67 -2.47
N TYR A 247 -5.95 -14.09 -2.11
CA TYR A 247 -5.72 -12.66 -2.26
C TYR A 247 -5.78 -12.20 -3.72
N GLY A 248 -5.18 -12.98 -4.63
CA GLY A 248 -5.30 -12.72 -6.07
C GLY A 248 -6.74 -12.82 -6.55
N GLU A 249 -7.47 -13.83 -6.06
CA GLU A 249 -8.88 -14.05 -6.40
C GLU A 249 -9.79 -12.93 -5.89
N PHE A 250 -9.54 -12.43 -4.68
CA PHE A 250 -10.21 -11.26 -4.11
C PHE A 250 -10.04 -10.02 -5.01
N LEU A 251 -8.81 -9.77 -5.50
CA LEU A 251 -8.55 -8.66 -6.42
C LEU A 251 -9.26 -8.86 -7.76
N ASN A 252 -9.28 -10.08 -8.31
CA ASN A 252 -9.94 -10.39 -9.58
C ASN A 252 -11.46 -10.14 -9.53
N GLN A 253 -12.12 -10.61 -8.47
CA GLN A 253 -13.57 -10.40 -8.31
C GLN A 253 -13.92 -8.91 -8.26
N ILE A 254 -13.13 -8.11 -7.54
CA ILE A 254 -13.34 -6.66 -7.49
C ILE A 254 -13.01 -6.02 -8.84
N PHE A 255 -11.92 -6.44 -9.49
CA PHE A 255 -11.54 -5.91 -10.80
C PHE A 255 -12.64 -6.14 -11.83
N ASP A 256 -13.28 -7.31 -11.83
CA ASP A 256 -14.35 -7.65 -12.75
C ASP A 256 -15.59 -6.76 -12.59
N ILE A 257 -15.93 -6.38 -11.36
CA ILE A 257 -17.00 -5.42 -11.09
C ILE A 257 -16.57 -4.03 -11.55
N TRP A 258 -15.40 -3.58 -11.07
CA TRP A 258 -14.89 -2.23 -11.26
C TRP A 258 -14.68 -1.89 -12.74
N VAL A 259 -14.02 -2.76 -13.51
CA VAL A 259 -13.62 -2.48 -14.90
C VAL A 259 -14.82 -2.30 -15.84
N ARG A 260 -16.00 -2.80 -15.44
CA ARG A 260 -17.25 -2.73 -16.22
C ARG A 260 -18.15 -1.56 -15.80
N ARG A 261 -17.94 -0.99 -14.61
CA ARG A 261 -18.90 -0.06 -13.98
C ARG A 261 -18.30 1.26 -13.49
N ASP A 262 -17.09 1.20 -12.95
CA ASP A 262 -16.59 2.22 -12.01
C ASP A 262 -15.28 2.91 -12.45
N VAL A 263 -14.74 2.55 -13.61
CA VAL A 263 -13.55 3.20 -14.19
C VAL A 263 -13.78 4.72 -14.29
N ASP A 264 -12.77 5.50 -13.87
CA ASP A 264 -12.77 6.98 -13.81
C ASP A 264 -13.69 7.59 -12.74
N ARG A 265 -14.28 6.75 -11.88
CA ARG A 265 -15.12 7.18 -10.75
C ARG A 265 -14.63 6.65 -9.41
N VAL A 266 -14.05 5.46 -9.43
CA VAL A 266 -13.45 4.79 -8.28
C VAL A 266 -12.04 4.39 -8.65
N TYR A 267 -11.10 4.65 -7.74
CA TYR A 267 -9.69 4.34 -7.89
C TYR A 267 -9.31 3.26 -6.89
N VAL A 268 -8.81 2.15 -7.39
CA VAL A 268 -8.35 1.02 -6.57
C VAL A 268 -6.85 0.91 -6.79
N GLN A 269 -6.06 1.16 -5.73
CA GLN A 269 -4.61 1.35 -5.83
C GLN A 269 -3.90 0.25 -6.62
N MET A 270 -4.27 -1.02 -6.42
CA MET A 270 -3.65 -2.16 -7.12
C MET A 270 -3.93 -2.14 -8.64
N PHE A 271 -5.07 -1.61 -9.06
CA PHE A 271 -5.44 -1.53 -10.48
C PHE A 271 -4.71 -0.36 -11.14
N ASP A 272 -4.56 0.76 -10.43
CA ASP A 272 -3.73 1.89 -10.88
C ASP A 272 -2.26 1.48 -11.00
N VAL A 273 -1.73 0.69 -10.05
CA VAL A 273 -0.39 0.10 -10.11
C VAL A 273 -0.23 -0.79 -11.34
N ALA A 274 -1.20 -1.67 -11.61
CA ALA A 274 -1.15 -2.55 -12.78
C ALA A 274 -1.16 -1.75 -14.08
N LEU A 275 -2.02 -0.74 -14.19
CA LEU A 275 -2.07 0.11 -15.39
C LEU A 275 -0.78 0.91 -15.60
N ALA A 276 -0.22 1.47 -14.53
CA ALA A 276 1.05 2.20 -14.59
C ALA A 276 2.16 1.30 -15.15
N ALA A 277 2.24 0.05 -14.70
CA ALA A 277 3.22 -0.91 -15.22
C ALA A 277 3.01 -1.21 -16.72
N TRP A 278 1.77 -1.39 -17.18
CA TRP A 278 1.47 -1.67 -18.60
C TRP A 278 1.70 -0.47 -19.52
N THR A 279 1.69 0.74 -18.97
CA THR A 279 1.91 2.01 -19.68
C THR A 279 3.33 2.56 -19.47
N ALA A 280 4.23 1.75 -18.88
CA ALA A 280 5.62 2.10 -18.58
C ALA A 280 5.76 3.39 -17.74
N GLN A 281 4.78 3.67 -16.90
CA GLN A 281 4.82 4.76 -15.92
C GLN A 281 5.54 4.29 -14.66
N GLN A 282 6.04 5.27 -13.89
CA GLN A 282 6.68 4.98 -12.61
C GLN A 282 5.67 4.33 -11.64
N PRO A 283 6.04 3.23 -10.96
CA PRO A 283 5.14 2.58 -10.00
C PRO A 283 4.83 3.51 -8.82
N VAL A 284 3.54 3.60 -8.47
CA VAL A 284 3.06 4.45 -7.36
C VAL A 284 3.17 3.79 -5.98
N LEU A 285 3.49 2.49 -5.92
CA LEU A 285 3.60 1.72 -4.69
C LEU A 285 4.95 1.00 -4.61
N CYS A 286 5.68 1.22 -3.52
CA CYS A 286 7.03 0.67 -3.32
C CYS A 286 7.06 -0.87 -3.36
N VAL A 287 5.94 -1.55 -3.11
CA VAL A 287 5.79 -3.01 -3.24
C VAL A 287 6.03 -3.48 -4.68
N HIS A 288 5.65 -2.67 -5.66
CA HIS A 288 5.71 -2.96 -7.10
C HIS A 288 6.78 -2.15 -7.85
N SER A 289 7.58 -1.34 -7.16
CA SER A 289 8.77 -0.68 -7.71
C SER A 289 9.96 -1.64 -7.84
N GLU A 290 10.97 -1.32 -8.65
CA GLU A 290 12.17 -2.18 -8.74
C GLU A 290 12.99 -2.18 -7.44
N THR A 291 13.17 -1.01 -6.83
CA THR A 291 13.85 -0.80 -5.55
C THR A 291 12.87 -0.26 -4.49
N CYS A 292 13.30 -0.20 -3.23
CA CYS A 292 12.53 0.42 -2.14
C CYS A 292 13.45 1.18 -1.18
N GLY A 293 13.06 1.35 0.10
CA GLY A 293 14.00 1.80 1.14
C GLY A 293 14.11 3.30 1.39
N HIS A 294 13.40 4.12 0.62
CA HIS A 294 13.35 5.59 0.76
C HIS A 294 11.97 6.10 1.24
N ALA A 295 11.18 5.20 1.85
CA ALA A 295 9.92 5.48 2.52
C ALA A 295 10.09 5.20 4.02
N PHE A 296 10.75 6.13 4.70
CA PHE A 296 11.19 5.98 6.08
C PHE A 296 10.04 5.97 7.07
N ALA A 297 10.25 5.31 8.20
CA ALA A 297 9.42 5.46 9.38
C ALA A 297 10.18 6.29 10.43
N LEU A 298 9.56 7.36 10.91
CA LEU A 298 10.11 8.21 11.96
C LEU A 298 9.30 8.01 13.26
N GLU A 299 9.97 7.52 14.30
CA GLU A 299 9.39 7.37 15.64
C GLU A 299 9.35 8.70 16.40
N SER A 300 8.54 8.75 17.46
CA SER A 300 8.27 10.00 18.18
C SER A 300 9.44 10.55 18.99
N ASN A 301 10.52 9.77 19.15
CA ASN A 301 11.80 10.21 19.72
C ASN A 301 12.81 10.69 18.66
N GLY A 302 12.48 10.61 17.37
CA GLY A 302 13.37 10.99 16.29
C GLY A 302 14.13 9.84 15.63
N ASP A 303 13.93 8.59 16.06
CA ASP A 303 14.55 7.43 15.40
C ASP A 303 13.98 7.23 14.01
N LEU A 304 14.86 7.02 13.04
CA LEU A 304 14.52 6.86 11.63
C LEU A 304 14.87 5.44 11.16
N TYR A 305 13.90 4.75 10.58
CA TYR A 305 14.02 3.38 10.04
C TYR A 305 13.77 3.38 8.53
N ASN A 306 14.38 2.43 7.81
CA ASN A 306 14.24 2.29 6.35
C ASN A 306 12.80 2.17 5.83
N CYS A 307 11.92 1.56 6.62
CA CYS A 307 10.55 1.23 6.23
C CYS A 307 9.69 0.97 7.46
N ASP A 308 8.40 1.25 7.37
CA ASP A 308 7.40 0.98 8.41
C ASP A 308 7.33 -0.51 8.83
N HIS A 309 7.55 -1.43 7.89
CA HIS A 309 7.59 -2.87 8.18
C HIS A 309 8.91 -3.34 8.82
N PHE A 310 9.90 -2.45 8.93
CA PHE A 310 11.24 -2.74 9.42
C PHE A 310 11.60 -1.86 10.62
N VAL A 311 10.62 -1.52 11.47
CA VAL A 311 10.87 -0.89 12.77
C VAL A 311 11.34 -1.96 13.76
N TYR A 312 12.63 -2.27 13.67
CA TYR A 312 13.38 -3.18 14.53
C TYR A 312 14.80 -2.61 14.71
N PRO A 313 15.47 -2.82 15.86
CA PRO A 313 16.81 -2.26 16.13
C PRO A 313 17.82 -2.48 14.99
N GLU A 314 17.78 -3.63 14.34
CA GLU A 314 18.61 -4.08 13.22
C GLU A 314 18.40 -3.29 11.93
N HIS A 315 17.39 -2.41 11.90
CA HIS A 315 17.02 -1.55 10.77
C HIS A 315 16.97 -0.06 11.15
N LEU A 316 17.38 0.31 12.37
CA LEU A 316 17.54 1.71 12.79
C LEU A 316 18.66 2.37 11.99
N LEU A 317 18.33 3.36 11.14
CA LEU A 317 19.31 4.12 10.37
C LEU A 317 20.05 5.15 11.24
N GLY A 318 19.36 5.74 12.21
CA GLY A 318 19.90 6.73 13.12
C GLY A 318 18.80 7.57 13.74
N ASN A 319 19.17 8.67 14.40
CA ASN A 319 18.23 9.61 15.02
C ASN A 319 18.39 11.01 14.43
N ILE A 320 17.27 11.70 14.17
CA ILE A 320 17.26 13.02 13.51
C ILE A 320 17.92 14.14 14.33
N HIS A 321 18.11 13.93 15.64
CA HIS A 321 18.84 14.87 16.51
C HIS A 321 20.36 14.77 16.34
N GLN A 322 20.84 13.70 15.72
CA GLN A 322 22.27 13.43 15.50
C GLN A 322 22.66 13.57 14.03
N HIS A 323 21.80 13.11 13.12
CA HIS A 323 22.06 13.09 11.69
C HIS A 323 20.86 13.65 10.92
N SER A 324 21.11 14.44 9.88
CA SER A 324 20.01 14.97 9.07
C SER A 324 19.28 13.86 8.29
N ILE A 325 17.98 14.01 8.07
CA ILE A 325 17.20 13.09 7.20
C ILE A 325 17.87 12.94 5.82
N LYS A 326 18.37 14.03 5.24
CA LYS A 326 19.08 14.01 3.95
C LYS A 326 20.34 13.13 4.00
N THR A 327 21.11 13.21 5.09
CA THR A 327 22.29 12.38 5.32
C THR A 327 21.90 10.91 5.46
N LEU A 328 20.89 10.60 6.28
CA LEU A 328 20.43 9.23 6.48
C LEU A 328 19.86 8.62 5.19
N ASN A 329 19.16 9.41 4.38
CA ASN A 329 18.61 9.00 3.07
C ASN A 329 19.69 8.55 2.08
N ASN A 330 20.87 9.15 2.17
CA ASN A 330 22.02 8.87 1.30
C ASN A 330 23.07 7.99 1.99
N SER A 331 22.74 7.38 3.13
CA SER A 331 23.65 6.43 3.78
C SER A 331 23.76 5.14 2.97
N GLU A 332 24.93 4.50 3.03
CA GLU A 332 25.16 3.19 2.38
C GLU A 332 24.12 2.15 2.80
N ARG A 333 23.71 2.17 4.08
CA ARG A 333 22.69 1.26 4.61
C ARG A 333 21.30 1.52 4.02
N ALA A 334 20.94 2.78 3.77
CA ALA A 334 19.68 3.11 3.13
C ALA A 334 19.63 2.64 1.67
N ILE A 335 20.71 2.91 0.93
CA ILE A 335 20.84 2.52 -0.48
C ILE A 335 20.88 0.99 -0.59
N ALA A 336 21.71 0.30 0.20
CA ALA A 336 21.82 -1.15 0.18
C ALA A 336 20.50 -1.86 0.52
N PHE A 337 19.73 -1.34 1.48
CA PHE A 337 18.40 -1.86 1.81
C PHE A 337 17.45 -1.77 0.60
N GLY A 338 17.48 -0.66 -0.13
CA GLY A 338 16.66 -0.44 -1.31
C GLY A 338 17.03 -1.33 -2.48
N GLU A 339 18.32 -1.44 -2.77
CA GLU A 339 18.87 -2.23 -3.88
C GLU A 339 18.74 -3.74 -3.65
N ALA A 340 18.82 -4.19 -2.39
CA ALA A 340 18.60 -5.58 -2.02
C ALA A 340 17.25 -6.11 -2.55
N LYS A 341 16.23 -5.25 -2.69
CA LYS A 341 14.94 -5.66 -3.30
C LYS A 341 15.11 -6.23 -4.71
N ARG A 342 15.93 -5.60 -5.54
CA ARG A 342 16.21 -6.03 -6.92
C ARG A 342 17.21 -7.18 -6.93
N GLU A 343 18.28 -7.06 -6.15
CA GLU A 343 19.43 -7.97 -6.20
C GLU A 343 19.12 -9.36 -5.66
N THR A 344 18.28 -9.45 -4.62
CA THR A 344 17.93 -10.71 -3.95
C THR A 344 16.76 -11.46 -4.60
N LEU A 345 16.32 -11.06 -5.79
CA LEU A 345 15.26 -11.77 -6.52
C LEU A 345 15.67 -13.23 -6.81
N THR A 346 14.75 -14.17 -6.55
CA THR A 346 14.96 -15.58 -6.92
C THR A 346 15.05 -15.75 -8.44
N ALA A 347 15.65 -16.86 -8.90
CA ALA A 347 15.72 -17.18 -10.32
C ALA A 347 14.32 -17.24 -10.98
N ASP A 348 13.31 -17.75 -10.27
CA ASP A 348 11.90 -17.72 -10.69
C ASP A 348 11.39 -16.30 -10.96
N CYS A 349 11.66 -15.35 -10.06
CA CYS A 349 11.23 -13.96 -10.24
C CYS A 349 11.95 -13.30 -11.42
N ARG A 350 13.24 -13.59 -11.62
CA ARG A 350 14.04 -12.98 -12.70
C ARG A 350 13.55 -13.39 -14.09
N ARG A 351 13.01 -14.61 -14.24
CA ARG A 351 12.45 -15.16 -15.48
C ARG A 351 10.93 -15.00 -15.63
N CYS A 352 10.25 -14.39 -14.66
CA CYS A 352 8.80 -14.28 -14.66
C CYS A 352 8.32 -13.21 -15.64
N ASP A 353 7.33 -13.55 -16.47
CA ASP A 353 6.74 -12.62 -17.46
C ASP A 353 6.10 -11.38 -16.83
N TYR A 354 5.72 -11.47 -15.55
CA TYR A 354 5.13 -10.37 -14.78
C TYR A 354 6.15 -9.60 -13.92
N ARG A 355 7.47 -9.83 -14.09
CA ARG A 355 8.49 -9.13 -13.31
C ARG A 355 8.37 -7.61 -13.43
N PHE A 356 8.06 -7.10 -14.63
CA PHE A 356 7.95 -5.65 -14.90
C PHE A 356 6.84 -4.95 -14.11
N ALA A 357 5.85 -5.69 -13.61
CA ALA A 357 4.76 -5.17 -12.78
C ALA A 357 4.88 -5.59 -11.31
N CYS A 358 5.51 -6.74 -11.04
CA CYS A 358 5.59 -7.32 -9.71
C CYS A 358 6.88 -6.95 -8.96
N HIS A 359 8.02 -6.96 -9.65
CA HIS A 359 9.37 -6.78 -9.06
C HIS A 359 9.64 -7.61 -7.79
N GLY A 360 9.03 -8.81 -7.72
CA GLY A 360 9.16 -9.74 -6.58
C GLY A 360 8.44 -9.29 -5.31
N GLY A 361 7.56 -8.29 -5.39
CA GLY A 361 6.79 -7.75 -4.28
C GLY A 361 7.64 -7.21 -3.12
N CYS A 362 6.99 -6.96 -1.97
CA CYS A 362 7.64 -6.45 -0.77
C CYS A 362 8.66 -7.46 -0.19
N PRO A 363 9.90 -7.04 0.15
CA PRO A 363 10.87 -7.88 0.85
C PRO A 363 10.35 -8.46 2.18
N LYS A 364 9.47 -7.74 2.89
CA LYS A 364 8.81 -8.22 4.11
C LYS A 364 8.16 -9.60 3.92
N HIS A 365 7.61 -9.87 2.73
CA HIS A 365 6.88 -11.10 2.42
C HIS A 365 7.78 -12.18 1.76
N ARG A 366 9.10 -11.99 1.71
CA ARG A 366 10.04 -12.92 1.05
C ARG A 366 10.54 -14.00 2.01
N PHE A 367 9.65 -14.89 2.41
CA PHE A 367 9.96 -16.00 3.31
C PHE A 367 9.49 -17.38 2.79
N ALA A 368 8.80 -17.42 1.66
CA ALA A 368 8.35 -18.67 1.05
C ALA A 368 9.48 -19.34 0.25
N VAL A 369 9.23 -20.59 -0.15
CA VAL A 369 10.08 -21.32 -1.09
C VAL A 369 9.50 -21.18 -2.50
N SER A 370 10.37 -20.92 -3.48
CA SER A 370 9.98 -20.75 -4.87
C SER A 370 9.62 -22.09 -5.54
N PRO A 371 8.94 -22.09 -6.70
CA PRO A 371 8.64 -23.31 -7.44
C PRO A 371 9.88 -24.16 -7.78
N SER A 372 11.04 -23.53 -8.02
CA SER A 372 12.30 -24.24 -8.22
C SER A 372 13.11 -24.49 -6.94
N GLY A 373 12.50 -24.36 -5.77
CA GLY A 373 13.11 -24.73 -4.48
C GLY A 373 14.00 -23.68 -3.84
N HIS A 374 14.03 -22.43 -4.31
CA HIS A 374 14.86 -21.38 -3.70
C HIS A 374 14.13 -20.70 -2.53
N PRO A 375 14.81 -20.45 -1.40
CA PRO A 375 14.23 -19.70 -0.28
C PRO A 375 14.05 -18.21 -0.65
N ALA A 376 13.53 -17.44 0.31
CA ALA A 376 13.32 -15.99 0.19
C ALA A 376 12.43 -15.59 -1.01
N HIS A 377 11.47 -16.44 -1.35
CA HIS A 377 10.47 -16.16 -2.36
C HIS A 377 9.27 -15.41 -1.76
N ASN A 378 8.61 -14.58 -2.57
CA ASN A 378 7.47 -13.82 -2.09
C ASN A 378 6.29 -14.76 -1.79
N TYR A 379 5.78 -14.74 -0.57
CA TYR A 379 4.61 -15.51 -0.14
C TYR A 379 3.38 -15.24 -1.00
N LEU A 380 3.16 -13.98 -1.41
CA LEU A 380 2.04 -13.56 -2.25
C LEU A 380 2.27 -13.81 -3.75
N CYS A 381 3.35 -14.49 -4.15
CA CYS A 381 3.67 -14.71 -5.57
C CYS A 381 2.52 -15.36 -6.35
N ALA A 382 1.90 -16.41 -5.79
CA ALA A 382 0.78 -17.10 -6.43
C ALA A 382 -0.43 -16.17 -6.63
N GLY A 383 -0.78 -15.37 -5.62
CA GLY A 383 -1.85 -14.38 -5.70
C GLY A 383 -1.58 -13.28 -6.73
N TYR A 384 -0.38 -12.68 -6.69
CA TYR A 384 -0.01 -11.65 -7.67
C TYR A 384 0.01 -12.19 -9.09
N LYS A 385 0.55 -13.39 -9.31
CA LYS A 385 0.55 -14.02 -10.63
C LYS A 385 -0.88 -14.28 -11.12
N HIS A 386 -1.75 -14.80 -10.26
CA HIS A 386 -3.17 -15.02 -10.57
C HIS A 386 -3.87 -13.71 -10.97
N PHE A 387 -3.63 -12.63 -10.21
CA PHE A 387 -4.17 -11.31 -10.52
C PHE A 387 -3.63 -10.74 -11.84
N PHE A 388 -2.31 -10.70 -12.03
CA PHE A 388 -1.71 -10.13 -13.25
C PHE A 388 -2.11 -10.92 -14.51
N GLN A 389 -2.20 -12.24 -14.43
CA GLN A 389 -2.71 -13.07 -15.52
C GLN A 389 -4.15 -12.70 -15.89
N HIS A 390 -5.03 -12.52 -14.91
CA HIS A 390 -6.43 -12.16 -15.11
C HIS A 390 -6.59 -10.79 -15.78
N VAL A 391 -5.85 -9.77 -15.33
CA VAL A 391 -6.01 -8.41 -15.85
C VAL A 391 -5.26 -8.16 -17.17
N THR A 392 -4.35 -9.05 -17.58
CA THR A 392 -3.50 -8.86 -18.78
C THR A 392 -4.28 -8.51 -20.05
N PRO A 393 -5.37 -9.22 -20.43
CA PRO A 393 -6.12 -8.89 -21.64
C PRO A 393 -6.69 -7.46 -21.60
N TYR A 394 -7.21 -7.06 -20.45
CA TYR A 394 -7.77 -5.73 -20.21
C TYR A 394 -6.69 -4.66 -20.28
N MET A 395 -5.55 -4.87 -19.63
CA MET A 395 -4.45 -3.91 -19.60
C MET A 395 -3.81 -3.71 -20.98
N ASN A 396 -3.72 -4.77 -21.79
CA ASN A 396 -3.26 -4.67 -23.18
C ASN A 396 -4.20 -3.79 -24.03
N ALA A 397 -5.51 -4.05 -23.95
CA ALA A 397 -6.51 -3.24 -24.64
C ALA A 397 -6.49 -1.78 -24.13
N TRP A 398 -6.34 -1.59 -22.83
CA TRP A 398 -6.28 -0.26 -22.22
C TRP A 398 -5.07 0.54 -22.69
N ARG A 399 -3.89 -0.09 -22.73
CA ARG A 399 -2.67 0.51 -23.27
C ARG A 399 -2.87 0.98 -24.72
N GLU A 400 -3.52 0.17 -25.55
CA GLU A 400 -3.80 0.53 -26.95
C GLU A 400 -4.78 1.70 -27.06
N LEU A 401 -5.84 1.71 -26.25
CA LEU A 401 -6.80 2.81 -26.19
C LEU A 401 -6.13 4.12 -25.77
N LEU A 402 -5.29 4.09 -24.73
CA LEU A 402 -4.57 5.27 -24.24
C LEU A 402 -3.55 5.77 -25.27
N ALA A 403 -2.83 4.87 -25.93
CA ALA A 403 -1.89 5.23 -27.00
C ALA A 403 -2.59 5.94 -28.19
N GLN A 404 -3.88 5.66 -28.40
CA GLN A 404 -4.71 6.33 -29.40
C GLN A 404 -5.40 7.61 -28.90
N GLY A 405 -5.11 8.04 -27.66
CA GLY A 405 -5.68 9.24 -27.06
C GLY A 405 -7.12 9.08 -26.53
N TYR A 406 -7.62 7.85 -26.41
CA TYR A 406 -8.93 7.62 -25.80
C TYR A 406 -8.88 7.80 -24.28
N PRO A 407 -9.95 8.34 -23.67
CA PRO A 407 -10.06 8.42 -22.21
C PRO A 407 -10.06 7.03 -21.56
N MET A 408 -9.63 6.97 -20.30
CA MET A 408 -9.59 5.79 -19.44
C MET A 408 -10.88 4.96 -19.48
N ALA A 409 -12.03 5.61 -19.34
CA ALA A 409 -13.34 4.99 -19.35
C ALA A 409 -13.71 4.27 -20.66
N SER A 410 -12.93 4.43 -21.74
CA SER A 410 -13.18 3.77 -23.02
C SER A 410 -13.04 2.25 -22.96
N ILE A 411 -12.32 1.71 -21.96
CA ILE A 411 -12.23 0.26 -21.72
C ILE A 411 -13.61 -0.38 -21.50
N MET A 412 -14.54 0.32 -20.83
CA MET A 412 -15.90 -0.17 -20.61
C MET A 412 -16.67 -0.34 -21.93
N ARG A 413 -16.48 0.58 -22.88
CA ARG A 413 -17.08 0.46 -24.22
C ARG A 413 -16.46 -0.66 -25.03
N TRP A 414 -15.13 -0.83 -24.94
CA TRP A 414 -14.42 -1.93 -25.58
C TRP A 414 -14.94 -3.28 -25.07
N LEU A 415 -15.10 -3.46 -23.76
CA LEU A 415 -15.67 -4.67 -23.16
C LEU A 415 -17.10 -4.96 -23.61
N ALA A 416 -17.95 -3.93 -23.68
CA ALA A 416 -19.32 -4.09 -24.16
C ALA A 416 -19.39 -4.53 -25.63
N GLN A 417 -18.38 -4.18 -26.45
CA GLN A 417 -18.29 -4.60 -27.84
C GLN A 417 -17.69 -6.00 -27.98
N ASP A 418 -16.70 -6.35 -27.16
CA ASP A 418 -16.07 -7.67 -27.16
C ASP A 418 -17.04 -8.77 -26.74
N ALA A 419 -17.83 -8.53 -25.68
CA ALA A 419 -18.91 -9.44 -25.28
C ALA A 419 -19.96 -9.64 -26.39
N ARG A 420 -20.17 -8.65 -27.27
CA ARG A 420 -21.06 -8.78 -28.44
C ARG A 420 -20.46 -9.63 -29.55
N LYS A 421 -19.12 -9.69 -29.67
CA LYS A 421 -18.43 -10.57 -30.62
C LYS A 421 -18.47 -12.02 -30.15
N ASP A 422 -18.32 -12.28 -28.85
CA ASP A 422 -18.40 -13.63 -28.27
C ASP A 422 -19.83 -14.19 -28.24
N THR A 423 -20.82 -13.31 -28.12
CA THR A 423 -22.25 -13.65 -28.33
C THR A 423 -22.65 -13.67 -29.79
N GLY A 424 -21.67 -13.70 -30.71
CA GLY A 424 -21.83 -13.73 -32.16
C GLY A 424 -23.10 -14.47 -32.53
N ALA A 425 -24.08 -13.71 -33.01
CA ALA A 425 -25.45 -14.15 -33.20
C ALA A 425 -25.47 -15.57 -33.73
N VAL A 426 -25.99 -16.52 -32.95
CA VAL A 426 -26.06 -17.93 -33.35
C VAL A 426 -26.67 -17.96 -34.74
N SER A 427 -25.85 -18.30 -35.73
CA SER A 427 -26.29 -18.32 -37.12
C SER A 427 -27.59 -19.10 -37.19
N ARG A 428 -28.59 -18.59 -37.92
CA ARG A 428 -29.89 -19.25 -38.09
C ARG A 428 -29.75 -20.73 -38.46
N ASN A 429 -28.63 -21.10 -39.09
CA ASN A 429 -28.33 -22.46 -39.52
C ASN A 429 -27.39 -23.27 -38.60
N HIS A 430 -26.80 -22.69 -37.55
CA HIS A 430 -26.01 -23.42 -36.53
C HIS A 430 -26.88 -24.21 -35.58
N LEU A 431 -26.31 -25.21 -34.90
CA LEU A 431 -26.98 -25.96 -33.84
C LEU A 431 -27.34 -25.04 -32.67
N CYS A 432 -28.52 -25.25 -32.11
CA CYS A 432 -29.07 -24.42 -31.06
C CYS A 432 -28.30 -24.64 -29.73
N PRO A 433 -27.88 -23.57 -29.02
CA PRO A 433 -27.08 -23.69 -27.80
C PRO A 433 -27.78 -24.42 -26.65
N CYS A 434 -29.10 -24.58 -26.70
CA CYS A 434 -29.87 -25.32 -25.68
C CYS A 434 -29.68 -26.85 -25.72
N GLY A 435 -28.79 -27.36 -26.57
CA GLY A 435 -28.48 -28.80 -26.65
C GLY A 435 -29.55 -29.65 -27.35
N SER A 436 -30.57 -29.05 -27.97
CA SER A 436 -31.69 -29.76 -28.60
C SER A 436 -31.35 -30.53 -29.89
N GLY A 437 -30.13 -30.42 -30.40
CA GLY A 437 -29.71 -31.00 -31.68
C GLY A 437 -30.36 -30.35 -32.93
N LYS A 438 -31.20 -29.33 -32.77
CA LYS A 438 -31.88 -28.62 -33.87
C LYS A 438 -31.12 -27.35 -34.27
N LYS A 439 -31.26 -26.90 -35.52
CA LYS A 439 -30.75 -25.58 -35.95
C LYS A 439 -31.44 -24.45 -35.18
N TYR A 440 -30.73 -23.37 -34.84
CA TYR A 440 -31.21 -22.27 -34.01
C TYR A 440 -32.55 -21.69 -34.51
N LYS A 441 -32.71 -21.47 -35.83
CA LYS A 441 -33.98 -21.00 -36.43
C LYS A 441 -35.18 -21.94 -36.28
N LYS A 442 -34.94 -23.21 -35.95
CA LYS A 442 -35.98 -24.23 -35.74
C LYS A 442 -36.19 -24.55 -34.25
N CYS A 443 -35.49 -23.86 -33.35
CA CYS A 443 -35.57 -24.04 -31.89
C CYS A 443 -35.74 -22.68 -31.20
N CYS A 444 -34.78 -22.24 -30.38
CA CYS A 444 -34.88 -21.00 -29.59
C CYS A 444 -34.94 -19.71 -30.44
N GLY A 445 -34.63 -19.77 -31.74
CA GLY A 445 -34.76 -18.66 -32.69
C GLY A 445 -36.09 -18.63 -33.45
N LYS A 446 -37.09 -19.43 -33.04
CA LYS A 446 -38.48 -19.25 -33.48
C LYS A 446 -39.10 -18.13 -32.65
N ALA A 447 -39.11 -16.91 -33.18
CA ALA A 447 -40.10 -15.92 -32.78
C ALA A 447 -41.47 -16.35 -33.31
#